data_AF-A0A2V9H4V4-F1
#
_entry.id   AF-A0A2V9H4V4-F1
#
_cell.length_a   1.000
_cell.length_b   1.000
_cell.length_c   1.000
_cell.angle_alpha   90.00
_cell.angle_beta   90.00
_cell.angle_gamma   90.00
#
_symmetry.space_group_name_H-M   'P 1'
#
loop_
_entity.id
_entity.type
_entity.pdbx_description
1 polymer ?
#
loop_
_entity_poly.entity_id
_entity_poly.type
_entity_poly.pdbx_seq_one_letter_code
_entity_poly.pdbx_strand_id
1 'polypeptide(L)'
;MLSFANQKSRLKTMQSVIKVGQRFKFTVLTDDAASERQGVVIRVLSNREEGLGLDVDQYMSYWVEAHELPETESSTTLVFVRSTDGKVYLDGKVTDVTLLP
;
A
#
# COMPACT_ATOMS: atom_id res chain seq x y z
N MET A 1 -1.46 30.79 -24.19
CA MET A 1 -0.50 30.44 -23.12
C MET A 1 -1.31 29.79 -22.00
N LEU A 2 -1.45 28.46 -22.03
CA LEU A 2 -2.30 27.71 -21.09
C LEU A 2 -1.41 27.20 -19.95
N SER A 3 -1.73 27.65 -18.75
CA SER A 3 -1.03 27.32 -17.51
C SER A 3 -1.41 25.90 -17.07
N PHE A 4 -0.45 24.97 -17.09
CA PHE A 4 -0.58 23.64 -16.47
C PHE A 4 0.11 23.66 -15.11
N ALA A 5 -0.55 24.25 -14.12
CA ALA A 5 -0.11 24.23 -12.74
C ALA A 5 -1.19 23.62 -11.86
N ASN A 6 -1.35 22.29 -11.90
CA ASN A 6 -1.82 21.55 -10.71
C ASN A 6 -1.64 20.02 -10.81
N GLN A 7 -0.40 19.54 -10.91
CA GLN A 7 -0.11 18.10 -10.77
C GLN A 7 1.17 17.86 -9.97
N LYS A 8 1.28 18.52 -8.81
CA LYS A 8 2.37 18.30 -7.86
C LYS A 8 1.82 18.08 -6.45
N SER A 9 1.09 16.98 -6.24
CA SER A 9 0.98 16.40 -4.90
C SER A 9 0.58 14.92 -4.82
N ARG A 10 0.20 14.27 -5.94
CA ARG A 10 -0.26 12.86 -5.92
C ARG A 10 0.83 11.78 -5.90
N LEU A 11 2.10 12.17 -5.76
CA LEU A 11 3.21 11.22 -5.66
C LEU A 11 4.06 11.54 -4.43
N LYS A 12 3.43 11.49 -3.25
CA LYS A 12 4.15 10.90 -2.11
C LYS A 12 3.90 9.40 -2.16
N THR A 13 4.36 8.81 -3.26
CA THR A 13 4.61 7.38 -3.36
C THR A 13 5.38 7.00 -2.10
N MET A 14 5.10 5.82 -1.55
CA MET A 14 5.77 5.18 -0.41
C MET A 14 7.29 4.95 -0.61
N GLN A 15 8.01 5.89 -1.23
CA GLN A 15 9.46 5.94 -1.36
C GLN A 15 10.16 6.02 0.01
N SER A 16 9.45 6.51 1.05
CA SER A 16 9.86 6.32 2.43
C SER A 16 9.43 4.94 2.90
N VAL A 17 10.39 4.09 3.28
CA VAL A 17 10.17 2.81 3.96
C VAL A 17 9.03 2.95 4.96
N ILE A 18 7.91 2.27 4.70
CA ILE A 18 6.79 2.21 5.64
C ILE A 18 7.24 1.48 6.91
N LYS A 19 6.74 1.90 8.06
CA LYS A 19 7.18 1.38 9.37
C LYS A 19 5.99 0.80 10.14
N VAL A 20 6.28 -0.11 11.06
CA VAL A 20 5.28 -0.58 12.03
C VAL A 20 4.72 0.60 12.82
N GLY A 21 3.39 0.62 13.02
CA GLY A 21 2.64 1.72 13.64
C GLY A 21 2.31 2.88 12.68
N GLN A 22 2.84 2.88 11.46
CA GLN A 22 2.53 3.92 10.47
C GLN A 22 1.07 3.81 10.03
N ARG A 23 0.31 4.90 10.17
CA ARG A 23 -1.02 5.03 9.59
C ARG A 23 -0.93 5.43 8.12
N PHE A 24 -1.87 4.94 7.32
CA PHE A 24 -1.98 5.29 5.91
C PHE A 24 -3.44 5.26 5.45
N LYS A 25 -3.70 5.98 4.36
CA LYS A 25 -4.92 5.87 3.57
C LYS A 25 -4.63 5.03 2.34
N PHE A 26 -5.63 4.27 1.90
CA PHE A 26 -5.51 3.49 0.69
C PHE A 26 -6.83 3.39 -0.07
N THR A 27 -6.71 3.26 -1.39
CA THR A 27 -7.84 3.13 -2.31
C THR A 27 -7.51 2.03 -3.31
N VAL A 28 -8.32 0.97 -3.34
CA VAL A 28 -8.15 -0.11 -4.31
C VAL A 28 -8.74 0.34 -5.64
N LEU A 29 -7.94 0.30 -6.70
CA LEU A 29 -8.36 0.72 -8.04
C LEU A 29 -9.14 -0.41 -8.71
N THR A 30 -10.46 -0.30 -8.68
CA THR A 30 -11.43 -1.19 -9.34
C THR A 30 -12.32 -0.40 -10.30
N ASP A 31 -13.04 -1.09 -11.17
CA ASP A 31 -14.06 -0.48 -12.04
C ASP A 31 -15.28 0.06 -11.25
N ASP A 32 -15.50 -0.44 -10.04
CA ASP A 32 -16.50 0.07 -9.09
C ASP A 32 -16.06 1.35 -8.38
N ALA A 33 -17.01 2.03 -7.72
CA ALA A 33 -16.74 3.25 -6.96
C ALA A 33 -15.63 3.03 -5.91
N ALA A 34 -14.46 3.59 -6.19
CA ALA A 34 -13.30 3.47 -5.34
C ALA A 34 -13.54 4.13 -3.97
N SER A 35 -13.44 3.34 -2.90
CA SER A 35 -13.65 3.82 -1.53
C SER A 35 -12.30 3.99 -0.84
N GLU A 36 -12.05 5.17 -0.26
CA GLU A 36 -10.87 5.46 0.53
C GLU A 36 -11.01 4.82 1.92
N ARG A 37 -10.01 4.04 2.33
CA ARG A 37 -9.96 3.30 3.59
C ARG A 37 -8.67 3.64 4.34
N GLN A 38 -8.60 3.32 5.63
CA GLN A 38 -7.42 3.57 6.44
C GLN A 38 -6.89 2.30 7.07
N GLY A 39 -5.56 2.22 7.20
CA GLY A 39 -4.89 1.12 7.86
C GLY A 39 -3.77 1.60 8.78
N VAL A 40 -3.37 0.73 9.69
CA VAL A 40 -2.15 0.86 10.48
C VAL A 40 -1.27 -0.36 10.24
N VAL A 41 0.00 -0.14 9.94
CA VAL A 41 0.95 -1.24 9.73
C VAL A 41 1.22 -1.98 11.03
N ILE A 42 1.07 -3.30 11.03
CA ILE A 42 1.51 -4.16 12.13
C ILE A 42 2.85 -4.84 11.83
N ARG A 43 3.13 -5.24 10.58
CA ARG A 43 4.38 -5.91 10.21
C ARG A 43 4.83 -5.52 8.81
N VAL A 44 6.15 -5.55 8.61
CA VAL A 44 6.79 -5.41 7.30
C VAL A 44 7.67 -6.64 7.11
N LEU A 45 7.47 -7.37 6.01
CA LEU A 45 8.07 -8.68 5.79
C LEU A 45 8.81 -8.70 4.45
N SER A 46 9.95 -9.38 4.44
CA SER A 46 10.67 -9.72 3.21
C SER A 46 10.01 -10.90 2.50
N ASN A 47 10.31 -11.08 1.20
CA ASN A 47 9.83 -12.25 0.45
C ASN A 47 10.24 -13.58 1.11
N ARG A 48 11.41 -13.63 1.75
CA ARG A 48 11.88 -14.82 2.47
C ARG A 48 11.04 -15.12 3.71
N GLU A 49 10.60 -14.10 4.45
CA GLU A 49 9.73 -14.27 5.62
C GLU A 49 8.32 -14.73 5.23
N GLU A 50 7.87 -14.35 4.03
CA GLU A 50 6.66 -14.91 3.38
C GLU A 50 6.86 -16.34 2.83
N GLY A 51 8.07 -16.90 2.95
CA GLY A 51 8.39 -18.24 2.44
C GLY A 51 8.54 -18.32 0.92
N LEU A 52 8.74 -17.20 0.24
CA LEU A 52 8.89 -17.14 -1.21
C LEU A 52 10.35 -17.37 -1.63
N GLY A 53 10.51 -17.94 -2.84
CA GLY A 53 11.82 -18.19 -3.45
C GLY A 53 12.49 -16.91 -3.96
N LEU A 54 13.79 -17.01 -4.22
CA LEU A 54 14.64 -15.87 -4.65
C LEU A 54 14.19 -15.21 -5.96
N ASP A 55 13.51 -15.94 -6.84
CA ASP A 55 13.03 -15.40 -8.12
C ASP A 55 12.01 -14.27 -7.93
N VAL A 56 11.32 -14.25 -6.78
CA VAL A 56 10.31 -13.23 -6.46
C VAL A 56 10.94 -11.87 -6.17
N ASP A 57 12.20 -11.81 -5.76
CA ASP A 57 12.92 -10.57 -5.46
C ASP A 57 13.08 -9.65 -6.70
N GLN A 58 12.96 -10.22 -7.91
CA GLN A 58 12.98 -9.44 -9.15
C GLN A 58 11.70 -8.61 -9.34
N TYR A 59 10.60 -9.02 -8.73
CA TYR A 59 9.26 -8.47 -8.96
C TYR A 59 8.69 -7.79 -7.71
N MET A 60 8.97 -8.34 -6.53
CA MET A 60 8.42 -7.88 -5.26
C MET A 60 9.52 -7.42 -4.32
N SER A 61 9.29 -6.31 -3.65
CA SER A 61 10.25 -5.72 -2.71
C SER A 61 9.98 -6.18 -1.27
N TYR A 62 8.76 -5.99 -0.78
CA TYR A 62 8.37 -6.36 0.58
C TYR A 62 6.85 -6.42 0.72
N TRP A 63 6.42 -6.98 1.85
CA TRP A 63 5.03 -7.18 2.23
C TRP A 63 4.71 -6.36 3.46
N VAL A 64 3.45 -5.93 3.58
CA VAL A 64 2.98 -5.12 4.70
C VAL A 64 1.69 -5.73 5.21
N GLU A 65 1.72 -6.24 6.43
CA GLU A 65 0.51 -6.57 7.15
C GLU A 65 -0.02 -5.30 7.83
N ALA A 66 -1.30 -5.01 7.65
CA ALA A 66 -1.98 -3.86 8.24
C ALA A 66 -3.34 -4.24 8.84
N HIS A 67 -3.74 -3.54 9.90
CA HIS A 67 -5.09 -3.58 10.44
C HIS A 67 -5.88 -2.40 9.90
N GLU A 68 -7.08 -2.66 9.42
CA GLU A 68 -7.98 -1.62 8.93
C GLU A 68 -8.61 -0.81 10.09
N LEU A 69 -8.76 0.50 9.91
CA LEU A 69 -9.27 1.47 10.90
C LEU A 69 -10.44 2.31 10.33
N PRO A 70 -11.58 2.40 11.03
CA PRO A 70 -12.53 1.33 11.28
C PRO A 70 -13.76 1.43 10.35
N GLU A 71 -14.42 0.29 10.06
CA GLU A 71 -15.90 0.28 9.99
C GLU A 71 -16.56 -1.11 10.25
N THR A 72 -15.88 -2.05 10.90
CA THR A 72 -16.53 -3.27 11.43
C THR A 72 -15.95 -3.65 12.79
N GLU A 73 -16.75 -4.29 13.65
CA GLU A 73 -16.41 -4.66 15.03
C GLU A 73 -15.21 -5.64 15.15
N SER A 74 -14.81 -6.24 14.02
CA SER A 74 -13.64 -7.11 13.90
C SER A 74 -12.57 -6.44 13.05
N SER A 75 -11.37 -6.26 13.61
CA SER A 75 -10.22 -5.73 12.87
C SER A 75 -9.84 -6.67 11.72
N THR A 76 -10.12 -6.27 10.48
CA THR A 76 -9.68 -7.00 9.29
C THR A 76 -8.18 -6.83 9.12
N THR A 77 -7.45 -7.95 9.04
CA THR A 77 -6.04 -7.96 8.63
C THR A 77 -5.95 -7.92 7.11
N LEU A 78 -5.15 -6.99 6.60
CA LEU A 78 -4.90 -6.77 5.19
C LEU A 78 -3.42 -7.02 4.91
N VAL A 79 -3.11 -7.61 3.75
CA VAL A 79 -1.73 -7.84 3.31
C VAL A 79 -1.50 -7.11 2.00
N PHE A 80 -0.61 -6.11 2.05
CA PHE A 80 -0.21 -5.36 0.88
C PHE A 80 1.14 -5.84 0.38
N VAL A 81 1.33 -5.80 -0.94
CA VAL A 81 2.60 -6.10 -1.59
C VAL A 81 3.15 -4.84 -2.22
N ARG A 82 4.41 -4.53 -1.93
CA ARG A 82 5.17 -3.50 -2.64
C ARG A 82 5.99 -4.18 -3.74
N SER A 83 5.73 -3.85 -4.99
CA SER A 83 6.53 -4.31 -6.12
C SER A 83 7.81 -3.49 -6.31
N THR A 84 8.77 -4.05 -7.05
CA THR A 84 10.02 -3.39 -7.44
C THR A 84 9.80 -2.20 -8.37
N ASP A 85 8.70 -2.18 -9.13
CA ASP A 85 8.28 -1.02 -9.95
C ASP A 85 7.62 0.11 -9.13
N GLY A 86 7.47 -0.07 -7.82
CA GLY A 86 6.96 0.93 -6.89
C GLY A 86 5.45 0.99 -6.76
N LYS A 87 4.70 0.08 -7.41
CA LYS A 87 3.27 -0.08 -7.19
C LYS A 87 2.99 -0.83 -5.89
N VAL A 88 1.78 -0.64 -5.40
CA VAL A 88 1.26 -1.37 -4.24
C VAL A 88 0.05 -2.16 -4.66
N TYR A 89 -0.06 -3.38 -4.17
CA TYR A 89 -1.15 -4.29 -4.47
C TYR A 89 -1.82 -4.75 -3.19
N LEU A 90 -3.15 -4.84 -3.21
CA LEU A 90 -3.98 -5.53 -2.21
C LEU A 90 -4.83 -6.54 -2.97
N ASP A 91 -4.76 -7.82 -2.58
CA ASP A 91 -5.48 -8.91 -3.26
C ASP A 91 -5.25 -8.93 -4.80
N GLY A 92 -4.02 -8.62 -5.22
CA GLY A 92 -3.62 -8.55 -6.63
C GLY A 92 -4.10 -7.30 -7.39
N LYS A 93 -4.81 -6.38 -6.73
CA LYS A 93 -5.33 -5.14 -7.34
C LYS A 93 -4.43 -3.95 -7.02
N VAL A 94 -4.15 -3.13 -8.03
CA VAL A 94 -3.36 -1.90 -7.85
C VAL A 94 -4.06 -1.02 -6.83
N THR A 95 -3.29 -0.52 -5.87
CA THR A 95 -3.81 0.24 -4.74
C THR A 95 -3.01 1.52 -4.59
N ASP A 96 -3.70 2.65 -4.59
CA ASP A 96 -3.11 3.93 -4.23
C ASP A 96 -2.94 3.98 -2.71
N VAL A 97 -1.76 4.39 -2.24
CA VAL A 97 -1.43 4.49 -0.81
C VAL A 97 -0.83 5.85 -0.51
N THR A 98 -1.35 6.50 0.53
CA THR A 98 -0.83 7.76 1.06
C THR A 98 -0.53 7.61 2.55
N LEU A 99 0.74 7.80 2.92
CA LEU A 99 1.15 7.79 4.33
C LEU A 99 0.54 8.98 5.07
N LEU A 100 0.03 8.73 6.27
CA LEU A 100 -0.47 9.76 7.17
C LEU A 100 0.67 10.26 8.09
N PRO A 101 0.63 11.51 8.56
CA PRO A 101 1.59 12.03 9.52
C PRO A 101 1.64 11.23 10.83
#